data_AF-A0A1G3HC63-F1
#
_entry.id   AF-A0A1G3HC63-F1
#
_cell.length_a   1.000
_cell.length_b   1.000
_cell.length_c   1.000
_cell.angle_alpha   90.00
_cell.angle_beta   90.00
_cell.angle_gamma   90.00
#
_symmetry.space_group_name_H-M   'P 1'
#
loop_
_entity.id
_entity.type
_entity.pdbx_description
1 polymer ?
#
loop_
_entity_poly.entity_id
_entity_poly.type
_entity_poly.pdbx_seq_one_letter_code
_entity_poly.pdbx_strand_id
1 'polypeptide(L)'
;MRDELAADMKESGWQGRPLLVVENESGYQAWTGSHRIAAAIEAGMSEVPCYVIPEKMIAKYGDVWGLVQDYERLNILRKTGNETAIRLMWLEGRE
;
A
#
# COMPACT_ATOMS: atom_id res chain seq x y z
N MET A 1 -17.99 -3.87 10.77
CA MET A 1 -16.69 -4.31 10.22
C MET A 1 -15.67 -3.18 10.02
N ARG A 2 -16.05 -1.94 9.64
CA ARG A 2 -15.09 -0.80 9.69
C ARG A 2 -14.81 -0.35 11.12
N ASP A 3 -15.87 -0.27 11.93
CA ASP A 3 -15.80 0.15 13.34
C ASP A 3 -14.90 -0.75 14.20
N GLU A 4 -14.79 -2.04 13.87
CA GLU A 4 -13.94 -3.00 14.59
C GLU A 4 -12.44 -2.74 14.31
N LEU A 5 -12.06 -2.53 13.04
CA LEU A 5 -10.67 -2.30 12.67
C LEU A 5 -10.11 -1.00 13.26
N ALA A 6 -10.92 0.08 13.27
CA ALA A 6 -10.52 1.35 13.86
C ALA A 6 -10.41 1.26 15.39
N ALA A 7 -11.33 0.55 16.05
CA ALA A 7 -11.26 0.30 17.50
C ALA A 7 -10.01 -0.50 17.87
N ASP A 8 -9.74 -1.58 17.13
CA ASP A 8 -8.54 -2.42 17.32
C ASP A 8 -7.26 -1.61 17.09
N MET A 9 -7.25 -0.74 16.06
CA MET A 9 -6.11 0.13 15.79
C MET A 9 -5.87 1.18 16.88
N LYS A 10 -6.93 1.68 17.51
CA LYS A 10 -6.84 2.63 18.60
C LYS A 10 -6.27 2.00 19.87
N GLU A 11 -6.60 0.73 20.14
CA GLU A 11 -6.13 0.02 21.34
C GLU A 11 -4.73 -0.58 21.16
N SER A 12 -4.48 -1.21 20.01
CA SER A 12 -3.31 -2.06 19.77
C SER A 12 -2.38 -1.55 18.67
N GLY A 13 -2.66 -0.38 18.09
CA GLY A 13 -1.88 0.16 16.98
C GLY A 13 -2.16 -0.56 15.66
N TRP A 14 -1.28 -0.37 14.67
CA TRP A 14 -1.53 -0.82 13.29
C TRP A 14 -1.87 -2.30 13.18
N GLN A 15 -2.99 -2.60 12.52
CA GLN A 15 -3.42 -3.96 12.21
C GLN A 15 -3.14 -4.32 10.76
N GLY A 16 -2.42 -5.43 10.55
CA GLY A 16 -2.15 -6.00 9.23
C GLY A 16 -0.77 -5.66 8.65
N ARG A 17 -0.58 -5.95 7.37
CA ARG A 17 0.69 -5.75 6.68
C ARG A 17 1.00 -4.26 6.45
N PRO A 18 2.28 -3.89 6.29
CA PRO A 18 2.65 -2.55 5.86
C PRO A 18 1.99 -2.15 4.54
N LEU A 19 1.69 -0.87 4.38
CA LEU A 19 1.23 -0.29 3.13
C LEU A 19 2.33 -0.37 2.07
N LEU A 20 2.00 -0.76 0.85
CA LEU A 20 2.90 -0.59 -0.30
C LEU A 20 2.72 0.83 -0.80
N VAL A 21 3.78 1.62 -0.79
CA VAL A 21 3.75 3.04 -1.14
C VAL A 21 4.74 3.32 -2.27
N VAL A 22 4.30 4.05 -3.27
CA VAL A 22 5.16 4.59 -4.33
C VAL A 22 5.53 6.03 -3.97
N GLU A 23 6.82 6.32 -3.96
CA GLU A 23 7.38 7.65 -3.73
C GLU A 23 7.82 8.29 -5.05
N ASN A 24 7.42 9.53 -5.29
CA ASN A 24 7.92 10.37 -6.37
C ASN A 24 8.22 11.80 -5.90
N GLU A 25 8.59 12.68 -6.84
CA GLU A 25 8.89 14.09 -6.55
C GLU A 25 7.69 14.86 -5.98
N SER A 26 6.47 14.37 -6.17
CA SER A 26 5.24 14.97 -5.66
C SER A 26 4.80 14.41 -4.30
N GLY A 27 5.46 13.35 -3.80
CA GLY A 27 5.19 12.76 -2.48
C GLY A 27 4.95 11.24 -2.52
N TYR A 28 4.03 10.79 -1.67
CA TYR A 28 3.77 9.37 -1.41
C TYR A 28 2.35 8.98 -1.84
N GLN A 29 2.23 7.90 -2.60
CA GLN A 29 0.94 7.29 -2.93
C GLN A 29 0.88 5.84 -2.45
N ALA A 30 -0.06 5.54 -1.56
CA ALA A 30 -0.34 4.17 -1.17
C ALA A 30 -1.05 3.42 -2.31
N TRP A 31 -0.49 2.28 -2.70
CA TRP A 31 -1.09 1.34 -3.65
C TRP A 31 -1.97 0.29 -2.99
N THR A 32 -1.84 0.13 -1.68
CA THR A 32 -2.58 -0.85 -0.89
C THR A 32 -3.14 -0.23 0.39
N GLY A 33 -4.06 -0.93 1.05
CA GLY A 33 -4.56 -0.64 2.39
C GLY A 33 -5.47 0.56 2.49
N SER A 34 -6.23 0.90 1.46
CA SER A 34 -7.19 2.02 1.50
C SER A 34 -8.14 1.95 2.71
N HIS A 35 -8.65 0.76 3.02
CA HIS A 35 -9.48 0.51 4.22
C HIS A 35 -8.70 0.67 5.53
N ARG A 36 -7.44 0.21 5.58
CA ARG A 36 -6.58 0.35 6.76
C ARG A 36 -6.18 1.80 7.01
N ILE A 37 -5.93 2.58 5.95
CA ILE A 37 -5.66 4.01 6.05
C ILE A 37 -6.88 4.72 6.63
N ALA A 38 -8.08 4.42 6.14
CA ALA A 38 -9.31 5.00 6.70
C ALA A 38 -9.48 4.66 8.19
N ALA A 39 -9.28 3.39 8.57
CA ALA A 39 -9.36 2.97 9.97
C ALA A 39 -8.28 3.63 10.85
N ALA A 40 -7.05 3.78 10.36
CA ALA A 40 -5.97 4.45 11.09
C ALA A 40 -6.25 5.95 11.31
N ILE A 41 -6.87 6.62 10.32
CA ILE A 41 -7.33 8.00 10.46
C ILE A 41 -8.42 8.09 11.54
N GLU A 42 -9.41 7.19 11.50
CA GLU A 42 -10.48 7.14 12.51
C GLU A 42 -9.94 6.82 13.92
N ALA A 43 -8.91 5.98 14.01
CA ALA A 43 -8.21 5.65 15.25
C ALA A 43 -7.31 6.78 15.77
N GLY A 44 -7.09 7.85 15.00
CA GLY A 44 -6.26 8.99 15.37
C GLY A 44 -4.75 8.69 15.34
N MET A 45 -4.32 7.73 14.52
CA MET A 45 -2.91 7.38 14.39
C MET A 45 -2.12 8.48 13.67
N SER A 46 -0.95 8.84 14.20
CA SER A 46 -0.05 9.83 13.58
C SER A 46 0.86 9.23 12.50
N GLU A 47 1.07 7.91 12.53
CA GLU A 47 1.95 7.19 11.62
C GLU A 47 1.42 5.79 11.32
N VAL A 48 1.76 5.27 10.14
CA VAL A 48 1.38 3.93 9.69
C VAL A 48 2.59 3.26 9.02
N PRO A 49 2.78 1.94 9.19
CA PRO A 49 3.92 1.25 8.61
C PRO A 49 3.80 1.17 7.08
N CYS A 50 4.86 1.59 6.40
CA CYS A 50 4.93 1.62 4.94
C CYS A 50 6.18 0.88 4.44
N TYR A 51 6.01 0.12 3.36
CA TYR A 51 7.09 -0.33 2.50
C TYR A 51 7.11 0.57 1.26
N VAL A 52 8.09 1.47 1.23
CA VAL A 52 8.21 2.49 0.18
C VAL A 52 9.10 1.98 -0.94
N ILE A 53 8.62 2.09 -2.19
CA ILE A 53 9.43 1.91 -3.39
C ILE A 53 9.50 3.23 -4.17
N PRO A 54 10.69 3.59 -4.69
CA PRO A 54 10.80 4.81 -5.49
C PRO A 54 10.23 4.58 -6.89
N GLU A 55 9.48 5.55 -7.43
CA GLU A 55 8.84 5.48 -8.75
C GLU A 55 9.83 5.06 -9.85
N LYS A 56 11.07 5.56 -9.81
CA LYS A 56 12.13 5.21 -10.77
C LYS A 56 12.41 3.71 -10.90
N MET A 57 12.07 2.91 -9.87
CA MET A 57 12.20 1.45 -9.89
C MET A 57 11.19 0.81 -10.86
N ILE A 58 10.01 1.41 -11.00
CA ILE A 58 8.85 0.87 -11.71
C ILE A 58 8.50 1.62 -12.99
N ALA A 59 8.79 2.92 -13.09
CA ALA A 59 8.45 3.78 -14.24
C ALA A 59 9.05 3.31 -15.57
N LYS A 60 10.19 2.62 -15.53
CA LYS A 60 10.80 2.02 -16.73
C LYS A 60 9.99 0.86 -17.33
N TYR A 61 8.92 0.41 -16.67
CA TYR A 61 8.11 -0.73 -17.08
C TYR A 61 6.68 -0.38 -17.52
N GLY A 62 6.27 0.89 -17.44
CA GLY A 62 4.95 1.38 -17.84
C GLY A 62 4.57 2.70 -17.18
N ASP A 63 3.43 3.26 -17.58
CA ASP A 63 2.81 4.41 -16.91
C ASP A 63 2.31 3.97 -15.52
N VAL A 64 2.97 4.46 -14.47
CA VAL A 64 2.73 4.10 -13.07
C VAL A 64 1.43 4.71 -12.54
N TRP A 65 1.04 5.87 -13.07
CA TRP A 65 -0.08 6.67 -12.56
C TRP A 65 -1.39 6.37 -13.27
N GLY A 66 -1.33 5.82 -14.49
CA GLY A 66 -2.48 5.34 -15.24
C GLY A 66 -3.03 3.97 -14.81
N LEU A 67 -2.42 3.32 -13.81
CA LEU A 67 -2.79 1.96 -13.39
C LEU A 67 -4.07 1.96 -12.54
N VAL A 68 -5.14 1.44 -13.12
CA VAL A 68 -6.45 1.34 -12.45
C VAL A 68 -6.58 0.00 -11.74
N GLN A 69 -6.08 -1.07 -12.36
CA GLN A 69 -6.31 -2.42 -11.89
C GLN A 69 -5.10 -2.97 -11.11
N ASP A 70 -5.38 -3.70 -10.04
CA ASP A 70 -4.33 -4.26 -9.18
C ASP A 70 -3.42 -5.26 -9.91
N TYR A 71 -3.95 -5.97 -10.93
CA TYR A 71 -3.13 -6.87 -11.74
C TYR A 71 -2.07 -6.10 -12.56
N GLU A 72 -2.34 -4.86 -12.96
CA GLU A 72 -1.39 -4.04 -13.73
C GLU A 72 -0.23 -3.60 -12.84
N ARG A 73 -0.55 -3.12 -11.63
CA ARG A 73 0.43 -2.84 -10.57
C ARG A 73 1.29 -4.06 -10.27
N LEU A 74 0.67 -5.23 -10.05
CA LEU A 74 1.37 -6.47 -9.77
C LEU A 74 2.31 -6.90 -10.92
N ASN A 75 1.87 -6.73 -12.17
CA ASN A 75 2.68 -7.06 -13.35
C ASN A 75 3.92 -6.17 -13.45
N ILE A 76 3.81 -4.88 -13.13
CA ILE A 76 4.96 -3.97 -13.08
C ILE A 76 5.92 -4.38 -11.96
N LEU A 77 5.40 -4.67 -10.77
CA LEU A 77 6.23 -5.09 -9.63
C LEU A 77 7.00 -6.38 -9.93
N ARG A 78 6.38 -7.35 -10.60
CA ARG A 78 7.05 -8.59 -11.03
C ARG A 78 8.27 -8.35 -11.91
N LYS A 79 8.23 -7.31 -12.75
CA LYS A 79 9.38 -6.94 -13.61
C LYS A 79 10.56 -6.36 -12.82
N THR A 80 10.32 -5.85 -11.60
CA THR A 80 11.38 -5.33 -10.73
C THR A 80 12.18 -6.41 -10.01
N GLY A 81 11.60 -7.60 -9.82
CA GLY A 81 12.15 -8.64 -8.94
C GLY A 81 12.09 -8.29 -7.44
N ASN A 82 11.37 -7.23 -7.05
CA ASN A 82 11.20 -6.86 -5.65
C ASN A 82 10.15 -7.76 -4.98
N GLU A 83 10.61 -8.87 -4.41
CA GLU A 83 9.76 -9.89 -3.78
C GLU A 83 8.85 -9.33 -2.67
N THR A 84 9.33 -8.36 -1.88
CA THR A 84 8.51 -7.74 -0.83
C THR A 84 7.36 -6.94 -1.42
N ALA A 85 7.63 -6.09 -2.43
CA ALA A 85 6.58 -5.32 -3.09
C ALA A 85 5.57 -6.23 -3.80
N ILE A 86 6.05 -7.26 -4.50
CA ILE A 86 5.21 -8.27 -5.16
C ILE A 86 4.29 -8.94 -4.14
N ARG A 87 4.82 -9.36 -2.98
CA ARG A 87 4.06 -10.01 -1.92
C ARG A 87 3.00 -9.08 -1.33
N LEU A 88 3.35 -7.84 -1.02
CA LEU A 88 2.42 -6.86 -0.44
C LEU A 88 1.26 -6.55 -1.39
N MET A 89 1.54 -6.41 -2.69
CA MET A 89 0.51 -6.18 -3.72
C MET A 89 -0.37 -7.41 -3.94
N TRP A 90 0.23 -8.60 -4.00
CA TRP A 90 -0.51 -9.84 -4.23
C TRP A 90 -1.49 -10.19 -3.11
N LEU A 91 -1.14 -9.85 -1.86
CA LEU A 91 -2.02 -10.06 -0.71
C LEU A 91 -3.18 -9.06 -0.64
N GLU A 92 -3.14 -7.95 -1.39
CA GLU A 92 -4.20 -6.92 -1.37
C GLU A 92 -5.55 -7.44 -1.86
N GLY A 93 -5.57 -8.29 -2.89
CA GLY A 93 -6.81 -8.87 -3.40
C GLY A 93 -7.33 -10.08 -2.59
N ARG A 94 -6.78 -10.35 -1.39
CA ARG A 94 -7.08 -11.55 -0.60
C ARG A 94 -7.55 -11.26 0.83
N GLU A 95 -7.89 -10.01 1.12
CA GLU A 95 -8.43 -9.57 2.42
C GLU A 95 -9.95 -9.49 2.47
#